data_AF-X1TIU6-F1
#
_entry.id   AF-X1TIU6-F1
#
_cell.length_a   1.000
_cell.length_b   1.000
_cell.length_c   1.000
_cell.angle_alpha   90.00
_cell.angle_beta   90.00
_cell.angle_gamma   90.00
#
_symmetry.space_group_name_H-M   'P 1'
#
loop_
_entity.id
_entity.type
_entity.pdbx_description
1 polymer ?
#
loop_
_entity_poly.entity_id
_entity_poly.type
_entity_poly.pdbx_seq_one_letter_code
_entity_poly.pdbx_strand_id
1 'polypeptide(L)'
;MNSKTIKIIIFLISAILILSIIPTTAGCSKLDIEIFGKKFGEKAESAYPETEDFESTDEESTGGTQDDSENSTDISTKDDIDSDNKNTNTGDIVTDSTDISELRLYFKEAMKYRNQSSYLISEYYLNKIKDDYLVLQDHIFYYMAESLRLQEKYDQAEEYYLKLIKNYPDSIWAETSSLGYADMFYIREDYITAENEYEHFRTAFPHSSYIPYCLFQLATCQEMNGKKDLAFENYKEIWLKYPLNENSESARGNLTRLAEDSSIEP
;
A
#
# COMPACT_ATOMS: atom_id res chain seq x y z
N MET A 1 -35.47 -61.82 -3.12
CA MET A 1 -34.57 -61.29 -4.18
C MET A 1 -33.28 -62.10 -4.12
N ASN A 2 -32.80 -62.66 -5.23
CA ASN A 2 -31.74 -63.67 -5.20
C ASN A 2 -30.34 -63.02 -5.00
N SER A 3 -29.40 -63.67 -4.32
CA SER A 3 -28.09 -63.08 -3.95
C SER A 3 -27.30 -62.56 -5.16
N LYS A 4 -27.46 -63.20 -6.33
CA LYS A 4 -26.85 -62.75 -7.59
C LYS A 4 -27.43 -61.44 -8.12
N THR A 5 -28.73 -61.20 -7.96
CA THR A 5 -29.37 -59.94 -8.40
C THR A 5 -28.99 -58.76 -7.50
N ILE A 6 -28.80 -58.99 -6.20
CA ILE A 6 -28.32 -57.95 -5.27
C ILE A 6 -26.88 -57.52 -5.60
N LYS A 7 -25.99 -58.47 -5.91
CA LYS A 7 -24.60 -58.15 -6.27
C LYS A 7 -24.49 -57.36 -7.59
N ILE A 8 -25.34 -57.65 -8.57
CA ILE A 8 -25.38 -56.91 -9.84
C ILE A 8 -25.89 -55.48 -9.63
N ILE A 9 -26.90 -55.28 -8.79
CA ILE A 9 -27.42 -53.95 -8.48
C ILE A 9 -26.38 -53.10 -7.74
N ILE A 10 -25.69 -53.67 -6.75
CA ILE A 10 -24.61 -52.97 -6.02
C ILE A 10 -23.47 -52.59 -6.97
N PHE A 11 -23.07 -53.47 -7.89
CA PHE A 11 -22.02 -53.19 -8.86
C PHE A 11 -22.41 -52.06 -9.83
N LEU A 12 -23.66 -52.04 -10.30
CA LEU A 12 -24.17 -50.98 -11.18
C LEU A 12 -24.28 -49.62 -10.45
N ILE A 13 -24.68 -49.60 -9.18
CA ILE A 13 -24.73 -48.36 -8.37
C ILE A 13 -23.30 -47.83 -8.13
N SER A 14 -22.32 -48.69 -7.86
CA SER A 14 -20.93 -48.27 -7.68
C SER A 14 -20.29 -47.73 -8.96
N ALA A 15 -20.67 -48.25 -10.13
CA ALA A 15 -20.16 -47.77 -11.42
C ALA A 15 -20.73 -46.39 -11.81
N ILE A 16 -21.95 -46.07 -11.38
CA ILE A 16 -22.59 -44.76 -11.60
C ILE A 16 -21.96 -43.67 -10.72
N LEU A 17 -21.49 -44.01 -9.52
CA LEU A 17 -20.86 -43.06 -8.59
C LEU A 17 -19.42 -42.65 -9.00
N ILE A 18 -18.76 -43.42 -9.88
CA ILE A 18 -17.38 -43.15 -10.33
C ILE A 18 -17.36 -42.29 -11.61
N LEU A 19 -18.50 -42.09 -12.29
CA LEU A 19 -18.56 -41.37 -13.56
C LEU A 19 -18.92 -39.87 -13.44
N SER A 20 -19.01 -39.31 -12.23
CA SER A 20 -19.40 -37.90 -12.01
C SER A 20 -18.24 -36.94 -11.75
N ILE A 21 -17.00 -37.31 -12.05
CA ILE A 21 -15.85 -36.39 -11.96
C ILE A 21 -15.27 -36.18 -13.35
N ILE A 22 -15.92 -35.32 -14.13
CA ILE A 22 -15.32 -34.61 -15.26
C ILE A 22 -15.40 -33.13 -14.89
N PRO A 23 -14.29 -32.42 -14.61
CA PRO A 23 -14.34 -30.98 -14.50
C PRO A 23 -14.46 -30.41 -15.91
N THR A 24 -15.64 -29.90 -16.26
CA THR A 24 -15.80 -29.02 -17.42
C THR A 24 -15.12 -27.69 -17.10
N THR A 25 -14.01 -27.42 -17.76
CA THR A 25 -13.40 -26.09 -17.84
C THR A 25 -14.27 -25.19 -18.71
N ALA A 26 -15.08 -24.33 -18.09
CA ALA A 26 -15.53 -23.05 -18.66
C ALA A 26 -16.34 -22.30 -17.60
N GLY A 27 -15.78 -21.22 -17.08
CA GLY A 27 -16.48 -20.31 -16.18
C GLY A 27 -15.54 -19.66 -15.18
N CYS A 28 -14.67 -18.76 -15.65
CA CYS A 28 -14.18 -17.70 -14.76
C CYS A 28 -15.37 -16.79 -14.44
N SER A 29 -16.21 -17.23 -13.49
CA SER A 29 -17.08 -16.33 -12.77
C SER A 29 -16.19 -15.39 -11.97
N LYS A 30 -16.37 -14.11 -12.25
CA LYS A 30 -15.99 -12.99 -11.40
C LYS A 30 -16.30 -13.36 -9.94
N LEU A 31 -15.26 -13.71 -9.19
CA LEU A 31 -15.34 -13.85 -7.74
C LEU A 31 -15.25 -12.43 -7.19
N ASP A 32 -16.42 -11.80 -7.04
CA ASP A 32 -16.54 -10.63 -6.18
C ASP A 32 -16.35 -11.13 -4.74
N ILE A 33 -15.10 -11.17 -4.31
CA ILE A 33 -14.73 -11.40 -2.93
C ILE A 33 -14.91 -10.05 -2.23
N GLU A 34 -16.08 -9.87 -1.61
CA GLU A 34 -16.28 -8.86 -0.57
C GLU A 34 -15.45 -9.26 0.64
N ILE A 35 -14.23 -8.75 0.71
CA ILE A 35 -13.44 -8.72 1.94
C ILE A 35 -13.33 -7.24 2.34
N PHE A 36 -13.97 -6.91 3.46
CA PHE A 36 -14.00 -5.60 4.12
C PHE A 36 -14.60 -4.45 3.33
N GLY A 37 -15.94 -4.41 3.23
CA GLY A 37 -16.75 -3.17 3.20
C GLY A 37 -16.43 -2.08 2.17
N LYS A 38 -15.47 -2.33 1.28
CA LYS A 38 -14.87 -1.37 0.38
C LYS A 38 -14.92 -1.99 -1.00
N LYS A 39 -15.86 -1.49 -1.81
CA LYS A 39 -15.83 -1.68 -3.25
C LYS A 39 -14.58 -0.98 -3.80
N PHE A 40 -13.44 -1.67 -3.83
CA PHE A 40 -12.35 -1.28 -4.72
C PHE A 40 -12.73 -1.67 -6.15
N GLY A 41 -13.68 -0.94 -6.71
CA GLY A 41 -14.25 -1.21 -8.03
C GLY A 41 -15.14 -0.09 -8.57
N GLU A 42 -15.27 1.03 -7.87
CA GLU A 42 -15.85 2.24 -8.40
C GLU A 42 -14.74 3.25 -8.66
N LYS A 43 -14.70 3.76 -9.89
CA LYS A 43 -13.68 4.65 -10.44
C LYS A 43 -13.41 5.83 -9.49
N ALA A 44 -12.34 5.76 -8.70
CA ALA A 44 -11.54 6.94 -8.47
C ALA A 44 -10.80 7.18 -9.78
N GLU A 45 -11.35 8.10 -10.58
CA GLU A 45 -10.69 8.69 -11.72
C GLU A 45 -9.35 9.22 -11.22
N SER A 46 -8.28 8.46 -11.46
CA SER A 46 -6.93 8.91 -11.15
C SER A 46 -6.64 10.06 -12.10
N ALA A 47 -6.84 11.28 -11.61
CA ALA A 47 -6.32 12.49 -12.22
C ALA A 47 -4.79 12.46 -12.07
N TYR A 48 -4.13 11.66 -12.91
CA TYR A 48 -2.75 11.90 -13.27
C TYR A 48 -2.79 12.94 -14.40
N PRO A 49 -2.14 14.10 -14.27
CA PRO A 49 -1.85 14.90 -15.45
C PRO A 49 -0.86 14.09 -16.30
N GLU A 50 -1.23 13.84 -17.56
CA GLU A 50 -0.28 13.47 -18.60
C GLU A 50 0.80 14.55 -18.63
N THR A 51 2.00 14.24 -18.13
CA THR A 51 3.14 15.13 -18.34
C THR A 51 3.60 14.95 -19.77
N GLU A 52 3.41 16.01 -20.54
CA GLU A 52 3.86 16.23 -21.91
C GLU A 52 5.29 15.78 -22.13
N ASP A 53 5.53 15.27 -23.34
CA ASP A 53 6.82 14.90 -23.88
C ASP A 53 7.84 16.04 -23.67
N PHE A 54 8.93 15.75 -22.99
CA PHE A 54 10.07 16.66 -22.89
C PHE A 54 10.82 16.62 -24.23
N GLU A 55 10.33 17.37 -25.21
CA GLU A 55 11.09 17.68 -26.42
C GLU A 55 12.27 18.57 -26.04
N SER A 56 13.48 18.04 -26.21
CA SER A 56 14.72 18.80 -26.16
C SER A 56 14.79 19.71 -27.39
N THR A 57 14.62 21.02 -27.20
CA THR A 57 15.02 22.01 -28.20
C THR A 57 16.40 22.54 -27.86
N ASP A 58 17.36 22.25 -28.73
CA ASP A 58 18.69 22.84 -28.76
C ASP A 58 18.60 24.36 -28.91
N GLU A 59 19.15 25.12 -27.94
CA GLU A 59 19.43 26.54 -28.14
C GLU A 59 20.93 26.76 -28.39
N GLU A 60 21.20 27.17 -29.62
CA GLU A 60 22.50 27.56 -30.14
C GLU A 60 22.88 28.96 -29.63
N SER A 61 24.10 29.06 -29.08
CA SER A 61 24.74 30.28 -28.62
C SER A 61 25.05 31.24 -29.78
N THR A 62 24.71 32.53 -29.64
CA THR A 62 25.54 33.64 -30.19
C THR A 62 25.47 34.93 -29.35
N GLY A 63 26.58 35.24 -28.65
CA GLY A 63 27.32 36.52 -28.72
C GLY A 63 26.72 37.86 -28.23
N GLY A 64 27.36 38.43 -27.18
CA GLY A 64 27.91 39.79 -27.23
C GLY A 64 27.57 40.81 -26.12
N THR A 65 28.54 41.04 -25.19
CA THR A 65 29.08 42.32 -24.61
C THR A 65 28.11 43.43 -24.10
N GLN A 66 28.31 44.20 -23.01
CA GLN A 66 29.51 44.76 -22.33
C GLN A 66 29.11 45.56 -21.04
N ASP A 67 30.11 45.90 -20.21
CA ASP A 67 30.24 47.05 -19.23
C ASP A 67 29.32 47.13 -17.97
N ASP A 68 29.72 47.63 -16.80
CA ASP A 68 31.01 47.99 -16.16
C ASP A 68 30.77 48.43 -14.69
N SER A 69 31.80 48.24 -13.84
CA SER A 69 32.19 49.06 -12.65
C SER A 69 31.32 49.02 -11.36
N GLU A 70 31.80 49.22 -10.12
CA GLU A 70 33.11 49.22 -9.43
C GLU A 70 32.87 49.46 -7.90
N ASN A 71 33.78 48.93 -7.07
CA ASN A 71 34.40 49.54 -5.86
C ASN A 71 34.02 49.22 -4.38
N SER A 72 35.02 48.59 -3.73
CA SER A 72 35.70 48.76 -2.41
C SER A 72 35.00 48.80 -1.03
N THR A 73 35.48 47.98 -0.08
CA THR A 73 36.51 48.24 0.99
C THR A 73 36.48 47.06 1.99
N ASP A 74 37.49 46.18 2.12
CA ASP A 74 38.81 46.23 2.81
C ASP A 74 38.79 46.18 4.36
N ILE A 75 39.27 45.07 4.97
CA ILE A 75 40.27 44.99 6.08
C ILE A 75 40.62 43.51 6.41
N SER A 76 41.86 43.19 6.05
CA SER A 76 42.90 42.28 6.59
C SER A 76 42.66 41.41 7.86
N THR A 77 43.00 40.12 7.78
CA THR A 77 44.23 39.55 8.41
C THR A 77 44.73 38.34 7.61
N LYS A 78 46.05 38.30 7.40
CA LYS A 78 46.85 37.32 6.66
C LYS A 78 47.23 36.14 7.55
N ASP A 79 47.15 34.94 6.98
CA ASP A 79 48.12 33.85 7.18
C ASP A 79 48.29 33.16 5.81
N ASP A 80 49.48 33.30 5.21
CA ASP A 80 49.86 32.73 3.91
C ASP A 80 50.80 31.53 4.10
N ILE A 81 50.64 30.53 3.21
CA ILE A 81 51.60 29.59 2.57
C ILE A 81 50.81 28.27 2.35
N ASP A 82 50.07 28.11 1.26
CA ASP A 82 50.44 27.94 -0.17
C ASP A 82 50.77 26.48 -0.53
N SER A 83 49.86 25.83 -1.28
CA SER A 83 50.12 25.21 -2.58
C SER A 83 48.86 24.52 -3.13
N ASP A 84 48.34 25.07 -4.22
CA ASP A 84 47.92 24.39 -5.44
C ASP A 84 47.32 22.97 -5.35
N ASN A 85 46.01 22.85 -5.58
CA ASN A 85 45.52 22.22 -6.81
C ASN A 85 44.02 22.51 -7.00
N LYS A 86 43.74 23.33 -8.01
CA LYS A 86 42.43 23.49 -8.61
C LYS A 86 42.14 22.24 -9.43
N ASN A 87 41.43 21.28 -8.86
CA ASN A 87 40.65 20.36 -9.66
C ASN A 87 39.20 20.44 -9.22
N THR A 88 38.41 21.17 -10.00
CA THR A 88 36.98 20.96 -10.15
C THR A 88 36.77 19.50 -10.55
N ASN A 89 36.76 18.61 -9.56
CA ASN A 89 36.24 17.28 -9.77
C ASN A 89 34.72 17.43 -9.72
N THR A 90 34.15 17.81 -10.87
CA THR A 90 33.10 16.99 -11.48
C THR A 90 33.67 15.58 -11.57
N GLY A 91 33.77 14.93 -10.41
CA GLY A 91 34.23 13.58 -10.28
C GLY A 91 33.09 12.75 -10.77
N ASP A 92 33.14 12.47 -12.07
CA ASP A 92 32.55 11.34 -12.73
C ASP A 92 31.60 10.58 -11.81
N ILE A 93 30.30 10.90 -11.91
CA ILE A 93 29.30 9.85 -11.71
C ILE A 93 29.67 8.83 -12.77
N VAL A 94 30.58 7.94 -12.41
CA VAL A 94 30.84 6.71 -13.10
C VAL A 94 29.48 6.04 -13.06
N THR A 95 28.76 6.22 -14.15
CA THR A 95 27.55 5.52 -14.50
C THR A 95 27.92 4.05 -14.64
N ASP A 96 28.07 3.39 -13.49
CA ASP A 96 27.49 2.06 -13.30
C ASP A 96 26.00 2.24 -12.99
N SER A 97 25.37 3.19 -13.69
CA SER A 97 23.93 3.35 -13.69
C SER A 97 23.44 2.21 -14.55
N THR A 98 22.87 1.18 -13.92
CA THR A 98 21.71 0.55 -14.54
C THR A 98 20.89 1.66 -15.19
N ASP A 99 20.77 1.62 -16.52
CA ASP A 99 20.22 2.71 -17.32
C ASP A 99 18.93 3.19 -16.66
N ILE A 100 18.84 4.46 -16.27
CA ILE A 100 17.63 5.01 -15.61
C ILE A 100 16.40 4.70 -16.48
N SER A 101 16.58 4.59 -17.80
CA SER A 101 15.56 4.15 -18.75
C SER A 101 15.13 2.69 -18.53
N GLU A 102 16.08 1.79 -18.24
CA GLU A 102 15.81 0.40 -17.87
C GLU A 102 15.07 0.31 -16.53
N LEU A 103 15.52 1.05 -15.50
CA LEU A 103 14.85 1.10 -14.20
C LEU A 103 13.40 1.62 -14.35
N ARG A 104 13.21 2.67 -15.16
CA ARG A 104 11.89 3.22 -15.49
C ARG A 104 11.03 2.22 -16.26
N LEU A 105 11.62 1.44 -17.17
CA LEU A 105 10.91 0.40 -17.91
C LEU A 105 10.40 -0.70 -16.98
N TYR A 106 11.22 -1.21 -16.06
CA TYR A 106 10.77 -2.21 -15.08
C TYR A 106 9.65 -1.67 -14.19
N PHE A 107 9.74 -0.42 -13.74
CA PHE A 107 8.67 0.20 -12.97
C PHE A 107 7.37 0.30 -13.79
N LYS A 108 7.44 0.68 -15.06
CA LYS A 108 6.28 0.70 -15.97
C LYS A 108 5.65 -0.68 -16.14
N GLU A 109 6.46 -1.73 -16.34
CA GLU A 109 5.96 -3.09 -16.45
C GLU A 109 5.32 -3.56 -15.13
N ALA A 110 5.91 -3.26 -13.97
CA ALA A 110 5.30 -3.55 -12.68
C ALA A 110 3.88 -2.95 -12.58
N MET A 111 3.71 -1.67 -12.93
CA MET A 111 2.42 -0.99 -12.87
C MET A 111 1.40 -1.58 -13.84
N LYS A 112 1.84 -1.93 -15.06
CA LYS A 112 1.01 -2.60 -16.05
C LYS A 112 0.48 -3.94 -15.54
N TYR A 113 1.35 -4.79 -14.99
CA TYR A 113 0.92 -6.09 -14.46
C TYR A 113 0.06 -5.96 -13.20
N ARG A 114 0.34 -4.98 -12.33
CA ARG A 114 -0.52 -4.66 -11.19
C ARG A 114 -1.93 -4.28 -11.64
N ASN A 115 -2.06 -3.44 -12.66
CA ASN A 115 -3.37 -3.07 -13.24
C ASN A 115 -4.12 -4.25 -13.87
N GLN A 116 -3.39 -5.29 -14.28
CA GLN A 116 -3.93 -6.56 -14.77
C GLN A 116 -4.17 -7.58 -13.64
N SER A 117 -4.11 -7.17 -12.37
CA SER A 117 -4.19 -8.04 -11.18
C SER A 117 -3.15 -9.17 -11.15
N SER A 118 -2.07 -9.04 -11.92
CA SER A 118 -0.97 -10.01 -11.99
C SER A 118 0.11 -9.65 -10.97
N TYR A 119 -0.25 -9.71 -9.69
CA TYR A 119 0.56 -9.17 -8.58
C TYR A 119 1.92 -9.85 -8.40
N LEU A 120 2.02 -11.15 -8.68
CA LEU A 120 3.30 -11.88 -8.66
C LEU A 120 4.28 -11.35 -9.72
N ILE A 121 3.78 -10.99 -10.90
CA ILE A 121 4.61 -10.43 -11.97
C ILE A 121 5.00 -8.98 -11.64
N SER A 122 4.08 -8.22 -11.04
CA SER A 122 4.39 -6.90 -10.48
C SER A 122 5.52 -6.97 -9.45
N GLU A 123 5.41 -7.87 -8.47
CA GLU A 123 6.44 -8.14 -7.45
C GLU A 123 7.79 -8.51 -8.10
N TYR A 124 7.80 -9.33 -9.15
CA TYR A 124 9.02 -9.68 -9.87
C TYR A 124 9.72 -8.44 -10.42
N TYR A 125 8.99 -7.55 -11.10
CA TYR A 125 9.57 -6.34 -11.69
C TYR A 125 10.00 -5.33 -10.62
N LEU A 126 9.22 -5.15 -9.56
CA LEU A 126 9.60 -4.27 -8.45
C LEU A 126 10.87 -4.77 -7.74
N ASN A 127 11.03 -6.09 -7.60
CA ASN A 127 12.20 -6.68 -6.96
C ASN A 127 13.51 -6.42 -7.73
N LYS A 128 13.43 -6.22 -9.05
CA LYS A 128 14.58 -5.89 -9.91
C LYS A 128 15.12 -4.49 -9.69
N ILE A 129 14.30 -3.58 -9.16
CA ILE A 129 14.63 -2.15 -9.10
C ILE A 129 14.58 -1.56 -7.69
N LYS A 130 14.08 -2.31 -6.69
CA LYS A 130 13.84 -1.78 -5.33
C LYS A 130 15.08 -1.20 -4.66
N ASP A 131 16.27 -1.73 -4.96
CA ASP A 131 17.52 -1.33 -4.30
C ASP A 131 18.29 -0.28 -5.13
N ASP A 132 18.02 -0.19 -6.44
CA ASP A 132 18.78 0.66 -7.38
C ASP A 132 18.00 1.93 -7.77
N TYR A 133 16.67 1.88 -7.84
CA TYR A 133 15.84 2.99 -8.32
C TYR A 133 15.42 3.93 -7.17
N LEU A 134 16.42 4.53 -6.52
CA LEU A 134 16.26 5.35 -5.30
C LEU A 134 15.25 6.50 -5.46
N VAL A 135 15.15 7.09 -6.65
CA VAL A 135 14.24 8.20 -6.96
C VAL A 135 12.76 7.81 -6.80
N LEU A 136 12.41 6.54 -7.02
CA LEU A 136 11.04 6.02 -6.87
C LEU A 136 10.95 4.93 -5.80
N GLN A 137 11.92 4.85 -4.88
CA GLN A 137 11.99 3.74 -3.92
C GLN A 137 10.79 3.73 -2.96
N ASP A 138 10.25 4.89 -2.59
CA ASP A 138 9.02 4.99 -1.81
C ASP A 138 7.80 4.41 -2.56
N HIS A 139 7.64 4.74 -3.84
CA HIS A 139 6.61 4.17 -4.72
C HIS A 139 6.80 2.65 -4.86
N ILE A 140 8.04 2.20 -5.02
CA ILE A 140 8.37 0.78 -5.13
C ILE A 140 7.98 0.05 -3.85
N PHE A 141 8.33 0.58 -2.67
CA PHE A 141 7.95 -0.02 -1.40
C PHE A 141 6.43 -0.08 -1.23
N TYR A 142 5.71 0.99 -1.54
CA TYR A 142 4.25 1.01 -1.47
C TYR A 142 3.63 -0.05 -2.39
N TYR A 143 4.00 -0.06 -3.67
CA TYR A 143 3.42 -1.01 -4.63
C TYR A 143 3.88 -2.45 -4.39
N MET A 144 5.06 -2.65 -3.80
CA MET A 144 5.53 -3.96 -3.36
C MET A 144 4.64 -4.46 -2.23
N ALA A 145 4.42 -3.65 -1.19
CA ALA A 145 3.57 -3.99 -0.07
C ALA A 145 2.13 -4.32 -0.51
N GLU A 146 1.54 -3.50 -1.38
CA GLU A 146 0.21 -3.76 -1.95
C GLU A 146 0.16 -5.03 -2.80
N SER A 147 1.17 -5.28 -3.63
CA SER A 147 1.24 -6.49 -4.47
C SER A 147 1.39 -7.74 -3.60
N LEU A 148 2.14 -7.68 -2.49
CA LEU A 148 2.30 -8.77 -1.54
C LEU A 148 1.02 -9.01 -0.73
N ARG A 149 0.36 -7.94 -0.27
CA ARG A 149 -0.91 -7.98 0.45
C ARG A 149 -2.00 -8.67 -0.39
N LEU A 150 -2.09 -8.31 -1.67
CA LEU A 150 -3.05 -8.90 -2.62
C LEU A 150 -2.72 -10.36 -3.00
N GLN A 151 -1.51 -10.82 -2.68
CA GLN A 151 -1.12 -12.24 -2.75
C GLN A 151 -1.24 -12.95 -1.40
N GLU A 152 -1.81 -12.30 -0.37
CA GLU A 152 -1.93 -12.83 0.99
C GLU A 152 -0.57 -13.09 1.68
N LYS A 153 0.52 -12.50 1.16
CA LYS A 153 1.86 -12.55 1.74
C LYS A 153 2.02 -11.46 2.81
N TYR A 154 1.23 -11.54 3.88
CA TYR A 154 1.05 -10.46 4.86
C TYR A 154 2.34 -10.07 5.60
N ASP A 155 3.16 -11.03 6.02
CA ASP A 155 4.43 -10.75 6.70
C ASP A 155 5.39 -9.94 5.81
N GLN A 156 5.43 -10.26 4.51
CA GLN A 156 6.27 -9.53 3.55
C GLN A 156 5.67 -8.16 3.23
N ALA A 157 4.34 -8.04 3.14
CA ALA A 157 3.68 -6.77 2.93
C ALA A 157 3.94 -5.80 4.10
N GLU A 158 3.84 -6.30 5.35
CA GLU A 158 4.19 -5.59 6.57
C GLU A 158 5.61 -5.00 6.48
N GLU A 159 6.60 -5.80 6.09
CA GLU A 159 8.00 -5.37 5.96
C GLU A 159 8.15 -4.15 5.06
N TYR A 160 7.48 -4.15 3.90
CA TYR A 160 7.60 -3.05 2.93
C TYR A 160 6.81 -1.80 3.34
N TYR A 161 5.64 -1.94 3.98
CA TYR A 161 4.98 -0.79 4.59
C TYR A 161 5.88 -0.15 5.65
N LEU A 162 6.49 -0.97 6.53
CA LEU A 162 7.37 -0.48 7.58
C LEU A 162 8.62 0.21 7.03
N LYS A 163 9.22 -0.32 5.96
CA LYS A 163 10.33 0.34 5.25
C LYS A 163 9.92 1.71 4.73
N LEU A 164 8.73 1.84 4.15
CA LEU A 164 8.24 3.13 3.65
C LEU A 164 8.06 4.13 4.79
N ILE A 165 7.34 3.75 5.85
CA ILE A 165 7.05 4.63 6.99
C ILE A 165 8.36 5.11 7.66
N LYS A 166 9.35 4.22 7.80
CA LYS A 166 10.63 4.54 8.46
C LYS A 166 11.56 5.37 7.59
N ASN A 167 11.66 5.05 6.29
CA ASN A 167 12.66 5.66 5.41
C ASN A 167 12.12 6.87 4.64
N TYR A 168 10.80 6.97 4.47
CA TYR A 168 10.12 7.99 3.68
C TYR A 168 8.88 8.54 4.41
N PRO A 169 9.03 9.12 5.62
CA PRO A 169 7.89 9.61 6.41
C PRO A 169 7.12 10.75 5.73
N ASP A 170 7.75 11.50 4.83
CA ASP A 170 7.13 12.59 4.06
C ASP A 170 6.56 12.12 2.69
N SER A 171 6.62 10.82 2.39
CA SER A 171 6.07 10.28 1.14
C SER A 171 4.56 10.48 1.08
N ILE A 172 4.03 10.69 -0.13
CA ILE A 172 2.59 10.67 -0.40
C ILE A 172 1.93 9.34 0.02
N TRP A 173 2.72 8.28 0.16
CA TRP A 173 2.28 6.96 0.56
C TRP A 173 2.40 6.70 2.07
N ALA A 174 2.96 7.61 2.86
CA ALA A 174 3.22 7.39 4.28
C ALA A 174 1.94 7.16 5.08
N GLU A 175 0.90 7.97 4.84
CA GLU A 175 -0.42 7.81 5.45
C GLU A 175 -1.03 6.44 5.11
N THR A 176 -1.20 6.14 3.83
CA THR A 176 -1.80 4.88 3.39
C THR A 176 -0.98 3.66 3.82
N SER A 177 0.35 3.77 3.87
CA SER A 177 1.23 2.69 4.32
C SER A 177 1.14 2.47 5.82
N SER A 178 1.00 3.52 6.62
CA SER A 178 0.77 3.41 8.07
C SER A 178 -0.52 2.66 8.37
N LEU A 179 -1.59 2.97 7.63
CA LEU A 179 -2.84 2.22 7.72
C LEU A 179 -2.69 0.76 7.26
N GLY A 180 -2.05 0.54 6.10
CA GLY A 180 -1.79 -0.79 5.57
C GLY A 180 -0.92 -1.66 6.48
N TYR A 181 0.02 -1.05 7.21
CA TYR A 181 0.83 -1.71 8.23
C TYR A 181 -0.02 -2.20 9.40
N ALA A 182 -0.93 -1.36 9.93
CA ALA A 182 -1.88 -1.76 10.97
C ALA A 182 -2.81 -2.89 10.48
N ASP A 183 -3.29 -2.80 9.24
CA ASP A 183 -4.15 -3.82 8.63
C ASP A 183 -3.46 -5.19 8.56
N MET A 184 -2.12 -5.27 8.45
CA MET A 184 -1.42 -6.56 8.38
C MET A 184 -1.49 -7.32 9.71
N PHE A 185 -1.52 -6.61 10.84
CA PHE A 185 -1.73 -7.22 12.15
C PHE A 185 -3.19 -7.64 12.33
N TYR A 186 -4.13 -6.78 11.90
CA TYR A 186 -5.56 -7.08 11.97
C TYR A 186 -5.93 -8.34 11.18
N ILE A 187 -5.42 -8.47 9.94
CA ILE A 187 -5.69 -9.63 9.07
C ILE A 187 -5.12 -10.93 9.65
N ARG A 188 -3.98 -10.85 10.36
CA ARG A 188 -3.37 -11.99 11.07
C ARG A 188 -3.96 -12.22 12.46
N GLU A 189 -5.04 -11.52 12.81
CA GLU A 189 -5.72 -11.62 14.11
C GLU A 189 -4.84 -11.23 15.32
N ASP A 190 -3.72 -10.54 15.08
CA ASP A 190 -2.95 -9.90 16.15
C ASP A 190 -3.60 -8.58 16.53
N TYR A 191 -4.76 -8.68 17.18
CA TYR A 191 -5.57 -7.52 17.57
C TYR A 191 -4.88 -6.64 18.61
N ILE A 192 -3.93 -7.16 19.38
CA ILE A 192 -3.16 -6.38 20.35
C ILE A 192 -2.24 -5.42 19.60
N THR A 193 -1.48 -5.92 18.63
CA THR A 193 -0.58 -5.08 17.84
C THR A 193 -1.37 -4.17 16.90
N ALA A 194 -2.43 -4.68 16.27
CA ALA A 194 -3.30 -3.86 15.40
C ALA A 194 -3.91 -2.66 16.14
N GLU A 195 -4.40 -2.85 17.37
CA GLU A 195 -4.90 -1.75 18.21
C GLU A 195 -3.85 -0.65 18.39
N ASN A 196 -2.61 -1.02 18.72
CA ASN A 196 -1.53 -0.05 18.91
C ASN A 196 -1.19 0.71 17.62
N GLU A 197 -1.15 0.01 16.48
CA GLU A 197 -0.79 0.64 15.21
C GLU A 197 -1.93 1.52 14.63
N TYR A 198 -3.20 1.16 14.84
CA TYR A 198 -4.30 2.06 14.52
C TYR A 198 -4.30 3.31 15.42
N GLU A 199 -3.93 3.17 16.70
CA GLU A 199 -3.74 4.33 17.59
C GLU A 199 -2.60 5.25 17.13
N HIS A 200 -1.48 4.66 16.69
CA HIS A 200 -0.39 5.41 16.07
C HIS A 200 -0.86 6.15 14.81
N PHE A 201 -1.60 5.49 13.92
CA PHE A 201 -2.17 6.11 12.72
C PHE A 201 -3.05 7.30 13.07
N ARG A 202 -4.01 7.13 13.98
CA ARG A 202 -4.93 8.20 14.42
C ARG A 202 -4.18 9.41 14.96
N THR A 203 -3.09 9.16 15.69
CA THR A 203 -2.26 10.22 16.30
C THR A 203 -1.40 10.93 15.26
N ALA A 204 -0.82 10.18 14.32
CA ALA A 204 0.07 10.72 13.28
C ALA A 204 -0.70 11.46 12.17
N PHE A 205 -1.91 11.00 11.83
CA PHE A 205 -2.72 11.52 10.72
C PHE A 205 -4.13 11.96 11.18
N PRO A 206 -4.28 12.87 12.16
CA PRO A 206 -5.57 13.20 12.79
C PRO A 206 -6.60 13.86 11.85
N HIS A 207 -6.16 14.32 10.67
CA HIS A 207 -7.00 14.93 9.65
C HIS A 207 -7.18 14.04 8.42
N SER A 208 -6.73 12.79 8.50
CA SER A 208 -6.87 11.80 7.43
C SER A 208 -8.33 11.57 7.05
N SER A 209 -8.57 11.38 5.75
CA SER A 209 -9.88 10.90 5.27
C SER A 209 -10.19 9.45 5.71
N TYR A 210 -9.18 8.70 6.15
CA TYR A 210 -9.30 7.35 6.67
C TYR A 210 -9.59 7.27 8.18
N ILE A 211 -9.70 8.40 8.90
CA ILE A 211 -10.01 8.37 10.33
C ILE A 211 -11.26 7.53 10.66
N PRO A 212 -12.40 7.63 9.93
CA PRO A 212 -13.56 6.78 10.23
C PRO A 212 -13.28 5.29 10.09
N TYR A 213 -12.49 4.89 9.09
CA TYR A 213 -12.07 3.51 8.89
C TYR A 213 -11.12 3.06 10.02
N CYS A 214 -10.11 3.87 10.33
CA CYS A 214 -9.18 3.60 11.43
C CYS A 214 -9.91 3.43 12.77
N LEU A 215 -10.86 4.31 13.10
CA LEU A 215 -11.64 4.21 14.32
C LEU A 215 -12.49 2.94 14.34
N PHE A 216 -13.04 2.52 13.20
CA PHE A 216 -13.86 1.31 13.11
C PHE A 216 -13.01 0.06 13.34
N GLN A 217 -11.85 -0.02 12.69
CA GLN A 217 -10.92 -1.12 12.86
C GLN A 217 -10.33 -1.17 14.27
N LEU A 218 -9.98 -0.02 14.84
CA LEU A 218 -9.52 0.12 16.21
C LEU A 218 -10.58 -0.37 17.21
N ALA A 219 -11.84 0.06 17.05
CA ALA A 219 -12.93 -0.40 17.89
C ALA A 219 -13.12 -1.92 17.78
N THR A 220 -13.03 -2.47 16.56
CA THR A 220 -13.11 -3.91 16.32
C THR A 220 -11.98 -4.65 17.04
N CYS A 221 -10.73 -4.19 16.95
CA CYS A 221 -9.60 -4.76 17.68
C CYS A 221 -9.83 -4.71 19.20
N GLN A 222 -10.35 -3.59 19.71
CA GLN A 222 -10.65 -3.42 21.13
C GLN A 222 -11.73 -4.40 21.61
N GLU A 223 -12.77 -4.66 20.82
CA GLU A 223 -13.74 -5.72 21.13
C GLU A 223 -13.09 -7.10 21.22
N MET A 224 -12.24 -7.44 20.23
CA MET A 224 -11.52 -8.72 20.21
C MET A 224 -10.55 -8.86 21.40
N ASN A 225 -10.00 -7.74 21.87
CA ASN A 225 -9.16 -7.66 23.07
C ASN A 225 -9.97 -7.56 24.39
N GLY A 226 -11.31 -7.63 24.34
CA GLY A 226 -12.19 -7.55 25.51
C GLY A 226 -12.39 -6.14 26.09
N LYS A 227 -11.88 -5.10 25.42
CA LYS A 227 -11.96 -3.68 25.82
C LYS A 227 -13.24 -3.02 25.30
N LYS A 228 -14.40 -3.59 25.66
CA LYS A 228 -15.72 -3.17 25.14
C LYS A 228 -16.03 -1.67 25.35
N ASP A 229 -15.62 -1.08 26.48
CA ASP A 229 -15.84 0.34 26.76
C ASP A 229 -15.11 1.26 25.77
N LEU A 230 -13.86 0.93 25.43
CA LEU A 230 -13.09 1.70 24.45
C LEU A 230 -13.66 1.56 23.05
N ALA A 231 -14.06 0.33 22.69
CA ALA A 231 -14.72 0.08 21.41
C ALA A 231 -16.02 0.89 21.29
N PHE A 232 -16.83 0.93 22.35
CA PHE A 232 -18.05 1.72 22.39
C PHE A 232 -17.79 3.20 22.13
N GLU A 233 -16.81 3.81 22.80
CA GLU A 233 -16.51 5.23 22.58
C GLU A 233 -16.01 5.52 21.16
N ASN A 234 -15.21 4.63 20.57
CA ASN A 234 -14.76 4.77 19.18
C ASN A 234 -15.94 4.64 18.18
N TYR A 235 -16.83 3.65 18.32
CA TYR A 235 -18.01 3.56 17.45
C TYR A 235 -18.94 4.76 17.59
N LYS A 236 -19.11 5.26 18.82
CA LYS A 236 -19.91 6.45 19.11
C LYS A 236 -19.32 7.70 18.47
N GLU A 237 -18.00 7.83 18.47
CA GLU A 237 -17.33 8.90 17.75
C GLU A 237 -17.62 8.86 16.24
N ILE A 238 -17.54 7.68 15.62
CA ILE A 238 -17.88 7.50 14.19
C ILE A 238 -19.31 7.95 13.92
N TRP A 239 -20.27 7.42 14.68
CA TRP A 239 -21.69 7.72 14.52
C TRP A 239 -22.02 9.21 14.66
N LEU A 240 -21.41 9.89 15.63
CA LEU A 240 -21.72 11.29 15.92
C LEU A 240 -20.98 12.28 15.01
N LYS A 241 -19.70 12.01 14.68
CA LYS A 241 -18.85 12.95 13.93
C LYS A 241 -18.82 12.69 12.43
N TYR A 242 -19.09 11.47 11.99
CA TYR A 242 -18.98 11.07 10.58
C TYR A 242 -20.28 10.45 10.05
N PRO A 243 -21.45 11.12 10.18
CA PRO A 243 -22.76 10.53 9.90
C PRO A 243 -22.98 10.11 8.43
N LEU A 244 -22.19 10.64 7.49
CA LEU A 244 -22.26 10.30 6.05
C LEU A 244 -21.19 9.27 5.61
N ASN A 245 -20.32 8.82 6.51
CA ASN A 245 -19.31 7.82 6.19
C ASN A 245 -19.92 6.40 6.20
N GLU A 246 -19.45 5.52 5.32
CA GLU A 246 -19.93 4.13 5.20
C GLU A 246 -19.84 3.34 6.52
N ASN A 247 -18.85 3.63 7.37
CA ASN A 247 -18.68 2.96 8.66
C ASN A 247 -19.68 3.44 9.74
N SER A 248 -20.43 4.52 9.50
CA SER A 248 -21.35 5.10 10.47
C SER A 248 -22.51 4.16 10.83
N GLU A 249 -23.17 3.58 9.83
CA GLU A 249 -24.28 2.65 10.08
C GLU A 249 -23.80 1.35 10.74
N SER A 250 -22.64 0.83 10.31
CA SER A 250 -22.00 -0.32 10.94
C SER A 250 -21.66 -0.03 12.41
N ALA A 251 -21.11 1.16 12.69
CA ALA A 251 -20.80 1.59 14.05
C ALA A 251 -22.07 1.68 14.92
N ARG A 252 -23.19 2.20 14.38
CA ARG A 252 -24.48 2.22 15.10
C ARG A 252 -24.98 0.82 15.46
N GLY A 253 -24.84 -0.13 14.53
CA GLY A 253 -25.17 -1.54 14.79
C GLY A 253 -24.36 -2.11 15.96
N ASN A 254 -23.05 -1.87 15.95
CA ASN A 254 -22.16 -2.32 17.04
C ASN A 254 -22.46 -1.65 18.38
N LEU A 255 -22.77 -0.35 18.40
CA LEU A 255 -23.20 0.35 19.62
C LEU A 255 -24.43 -0.28 20.25
N THR A 256 -25.43 -0.60 19.42
CA THR A 256 -26.68 -1.22 19.90
C THR A 256 -26.39 -2.57 20.54
N ARG A 257 -25.60 -3.41 19.86
CA ARG A 257 -25.17 -4.71 20.37
C ARG A 257 -24.41 -4.60 21.69
N LEU A 258 -23.43 -3.69 21.79
CA LEU A 258 -22.64 -3.50 23.00
C LEU A 258 -23.47 -3.00 24.19
N ALA A 259 -24.46 -2.12 23.93
CA ALA A 259 -25.38 -1.63 24.96
C ALA A 259 -26.32 -2.73 25.47
N GLU A 260 -26.82 -3.59 24.59
CA GLU A 260 -27.65 -4.74 24.95
C GLU A 260 -26.86 -5.75 25.81
N ASP A 261 -25.63 -6.10 25.40
CA ASP A 261 -24.74 -6.99 26.16
C ASP A 261 -24.52 -6.48 27.59
N SER A 262 -24.24 -5.18 27.74
CA SER A 262 -24.00 -4.54 29.04
C SER A 262 -25.25 -4.52 29.94
N SER A 263 -26.45 -4.58 29.34
CA SER A 263 -27.73 -4.63 30.08
C SER A 263 -28.10 -6.04 30.57
N ILE A 264 -27.40 -7.07 30.10
CA ILE A 264 -27.65 -8.49 30.42
C ILE A 264 -26.68 -8.99 31.50
N GLU A 265 -25.56 -8.29 31.76
CA GLU A 265 -24.63 -8.65 32.85
C GLU A 265 -25.28 -8.36 34.23
N PRO A 266 -25.45 -9.40 35.09
CA PRO A 266 -26.21 -9.33 36.34
C PRO A 266 -25.48 -8.65 37.52
#